data_AF-A0A7S2DJV7-F1
#
_entry.id   AF-A0A7S2DJV7-F1
#
_cell.length_a   1.000
_cell.length_b   1.000
_cell.length_c   1.000
_cell.angle_alpha   90.00
_cell.angle_beta   90.00
_cell.angle_gamma   90.00
#
_symmetry.space_group_name_H-M   'P 1'
#
loop_
_entity.id
_entity.type
_entity.pdbx_description
1 polymer ?
#
loop_
_entity_poly.entity_id
_entity_poly.type
_entity_poly.pdbx_seq_one_letter_code
_entity_poly.pdbx_strand_id
1 'polypeptide(L)'
;STLAECFGPLIPQGVFTYFGAGRQVSTLHFDPNENLLVCISGTKRLWLYPPSDARHLYPLASADGSRAGTPPFQSFADLPAHLHATFADMERTRGPIEVRLQAGDILYLPCGWWHCVEGGSERNMILVYWFPAHPRKSGLPAGAR
;
A
#
# COMPACT_ATOMS: atom_id res chain seq x y z
N SER A 1 25.57 9.27 -4.72
CA SER A 1 24.73 8.10 -5.00
C SER A 1 23.37 8.58 -5.46
N THR A 2 22.81 7.96 -6.50
CA THR A 2 21.50 8.34 -7.05
C THR A 2 20.46 7.26 -6.76
N LEU A 3 19.16 7.59 -6.66
CA LEU A 3 18.09 6.60 -6.47
C LEU A 3 18.12 5.49 -7.54
N ALA A 4 18.61 5.82 -8.74
CA ALA A 4 18.75 4.88 -9.84
C ALA A 4 19.82 3.78 -9.59
N GLU A 5 20.84 4.06 -8.78
CA GLU A 5 21.84 3.05 -8.41
C GLU A 5 21.24 1.99 -7.47
N CYS A 6 20.29 2.38 -6.61
CA CYS A 6 19.67 1.48 -5.64
C CYS A 6 18.49 0.70 -6.24
N PHE A 7 17.64 1.35 -7.04
CA PHE A 7 16.36 0.79 -7.49
C PHE A 7 16.29 0.55 -9.01
N GLY A 8 17.32 0.93 -9.77
CA GLY A 8 17.27 0.94 -11.23
C GLY A 8 16.53 2.15 -11.79
N PRO A 9 16.30 2.21 -13.11
CA PRO A 9 15.56 3.31 -13.72
C PRO A 9 14.09 3.30 -13.27
N LEU A 10 13.49 4.48 -13.18
CA LEU A 10 12.04 4.59 -13.00
C LEU A 10 11.30 3.89 -14.14
N ILE A 11 10.12 3.34 -13.84
CA ILE A 11 9.22 2.90 -14.92
C ILE A 11 8.72 4.11 -15.73
N PRO A 12 8.24 3.93 -16.98
CA PRO A 12 7.60 5.01 -17.73
C PRO A 12 6.47 5.66 -16.90
N GLN A 13 6.43 6.99 -16.85
CA GLN A 13 5.57 7.77 -15.94
C GLN A 13 5.69 7.39 -14.45
N GLY A 14 6.83 6.86 -14.00
CA GLY A 14 7.03 6.34 -12.64
C GLY A 14 7.10 7.36 -11.51
N VAL A 15 6.63 8.60 -11.70
CA VAL A 15 6.51 9.59 -10.62
C VAL A 15 5.09 10.12 -10.58
N PHE A 16 4.39 9.82 -9.49
CA PHE A 16 3.01 10.23 -9.28
C PHE A 16 2.92 11.24 -8.13
N THR A 17 2.07 12.25 -8.28
CA THR A 17 1.74 13.18 -7.21
C THR A 17 0.30 12.98 -6.79
N TYR A 18 0.07 12.77 -5.50
CA TYR A 18 -1.28 12.64 -4.94
C TYR A 18 -1.57 13.80 -4.01
N PHE A 19 -2.71 14.45 -4.25
CA PHE A 19 -3.25 15.52 -3.40
C PHE A 19 -4.47 14.99 -2.63
N GLY A 20 -4.50 15.24 -1.33
CA GLY A 20 -5.65 14.93 -0.48
C GLY A 20 -6.23 16.21 0.12
N ALA A 21 -7.56 16.29 0.21
CA ALA A 21 -8.26 17.38 0.92
C ALA A 21 -8.34 17.14 2.45
N GLY A 22 -7.91 15.97 2.92
CA GLY A 22 -8.01 15.50 4.30
C GLY A 22 -8.90 14.26 4.40
N ARG A 23 -8.55 13.33 5.30
CA ARG A 23 -9.31 12.11 5.65
C ARG A 23 -9.67 11.18 4.48
N GLN A 24 -9.00 11.34 3.35
CA GLN A 24 -9.18 10.48 2.17
C GLN A 24 -8.56 9.11 2.48
N VAL A 25 -9.29 8.03 2.16
CA VAL A 25 -8.83 6.65 2.39
C VAL A 25 -8.73 5.94 1.04
N SER A 26 -7.58 5.31 0.78
CA SER A 26 -7.47 4.32 -0.31
C SER A 26 -7.95 2.97 0.18
N THR A 27 -8.63 2.20 -0.67
CA THR A 27 -8.94 0.80 -0.36
C THR A 27 -7.66 -0.01 -0.16
N LEU A 28 -7.73 -1.13 0.55
CA LEU A 28 -6.61 -2.05 0.68
C LEU A 28 -6.22 -2.63 -0.69
N HIS A 29 -4.96 -2.46 -1.09
CA HIS A 29 -4.43 -2.90 -2.39
C HIS A 29 -2.92 -3.17 -2.29
N PHE A 30 -2.32 -3.74 -3.33
CA PHE A 30 -0.86 -3.77 -3.46
C PHE A 30 -0.44 -3.19 -4.81
N ASP A 31 0.80 -2.74 -4.89
CA ASP A 31 1.42 -2.33 -6.15
C ASP A 31 2.43 -3.37 -6.64
N PRO A 32 2.53 -3.62 -7.96
CA PRO A 32 3.50 -4.55 -8.53
C PRO A 32 4.93 -3.98 -8.62
N ASN A 33 5.11 -2.70 -8.28
CA ASN A 33 6.35 -1.93 -8.41
C ASN A 33 6.98 -1.64 -7.05
N GLU A 34 8.29 -1.41 -7.02
CA GLU A 34 8.96 -0.92 -5.82
C GLU A 34 8.61 0.56 -5.64
N ASN A 35 8.20 0.94 -4.43
CA ASN A 35 7.63 2.26 -4.18
C ASN A 35 8.49 3.04 -3.17
N LEU A 36 8.84 4.29 -3.51
CA LEU A 36 9.29 5.28 -2.53
C LEU A 36 8.20 6.34 -2.37
N LEU A 37 7.52 6.35 -1.23
CA LEU A 37 6.53 7.35 -0.87
C LEU A 37 7.21 8.48 -0.11
N VAL A 38 7.20 9.68 -0.65
CA VAL A 38 7.76 10.88 -0.04
C VAL A 38 6.60 11.77 0.41
N CYS A 39 6.49 12.01 1.72
CA CYS A 39 5.48 12.91 2.23
C CYS A 39 5.96 14.36 2.11
N ILE A 40 5.32 15.14 1.25
CA ILE A 40 5.73 16.52 0.98
C ILE A 40 5.02 17.51 1.90
N SER A 41 3.74 17.27 2.19
CA SER A 41 2.97 18.13 3.10
C SER A 41 1.85 17.36 3.80
N GLY A 42 1.46 17.84 4.98
CA GLY A 42 0.47 17.20 5.82
C GLY A 42 0.97 15.89 6.42
N THR A 43 0.06 14.94 6.64
CA THR A 43 0.36 13.62 7.20
C THR A 43 -0.35 12.51 6.45
N LYS A 44 0.23 11.31 6.48
CA LYS A 44 -0.36 10.06 6.03
C LYS A 44 -0.28 9.01 7.13
N ARG A 45 -1.29 8.15 7.20
CA ARG A 45 -1.27 6.92 7.98
C ARG A 45 -1.44 5.76 7.02
N LEU A 46 -0.61 4.72 7.18
CA LEU A 46 -0.63 3.54 6.34
C LEU A 46 -0.78 2.31 7.21
N TRP A 47 -1.52 1.33 6.71
CA TRP A 47 -1.64 0.00 7.31
C TRP A 47 -1.10 -1.01 6.32
N LEU A 48 0.02 -1.63 6.67
CA LEU A 48 0.77 -2.51 5.79
C LEU A 48 0.58 -3.97 6.20
N TYR A 49 0.20 -4.82 5.26
CA TYR A 49 0.20 -6.27 5.42
C TYR A 49 1.27 -6.89 4.52
N PRO A 50 2.01 -7.89 5.03
CA PRO A 50 3.02 -8.56 4.22
C PRO A 50 2.36 -9.36 3.08
N PRO A 51 3.06 -9.59 1.96
CA PRO A 51 2.59 -10.43 0.87
C PRO A 51 2.18 -11.86 1.31
N SER A 52 2.76 -12.37 2.40
CA SER A 52 2.39 -13.67 2.98
C SER A 52 0.94 -13.75 3.45
N ASP A 53 0.32 -12.60 3.73
CA ASP A 53 -1.05 -12.50 4.21
C ASP A 53 -2.07 -12.37 3.07
N ALA A 54 -1.61 -12.23 1.81
CA ALA A 54 -2.46 -11.94 0.63
C ALA A 54 -3.71 -12.82 0.52
N ARG A 55 -3.58 -14.13 0.76
CA ARG A 55 -4.71 -15.09 0.66
C ARG A 55 -5.82 -14.83 1.68
N HIS A 56 -5.53 -14.10 2.75
CA HIS A 56 -6.46 -13.76 3.82
C HIS A 56 -7.07 -12.36 3.64
N LEU A 57 -6.63 -11.60 2.63
CA LEU A 57 -7.05 -10.21 2.36
C LEU A 57 -8.11 -10.10 1.26
N TYR A 58 -8.69 -11.23 0.83
CA TYR A 58 -9.80 -11.29 -0.13
C TYR A 58 -9.54 -10.50 -1.44
N PRO A 59 -8.49 -10.82 -2.22
CA PRO A 59 -8.23 -10.17 -3.50
C PRO A 59 -9.44 -10.30 -4.45
N LEU A 60 -9.87 -9.17 -5.04
CA LEU A 60 -10.83 -9.15 -6.13
C LEU A 60 -10.15 -9.51 -7.45
N ALA A 61 -10.95 -10.00 -8.40
CA ALA A 61 -10.52 -10.23 -9.77
C ALA A 61 -10.31 -8.91 -10.54
N SER A 62 -9.25 -8.16 -10.21
CA SER A 62 -8.61 -7.27 -11.19
C SER A 62 -7.70 -8.12 -12.08
N ALA A 63 -7.28 -7.60 -13.24
CA ALA A 63 -6.40 -8.32 -14.17
C ALA A 63 -5.12 -8.89 -13.51
N ASP A 64 -4.70 -8.28 -12.40
CA ASP A 64 -3.54 -8.63 -11.60
C ASP A 64 -3.85 -9.04 -10.15
N GLY A 65 -5.12 -9.03 -9.74
CA GLY A 65 -5.54 -9.27 -8.35
C GLY A 65 -5.14 -8.21 -7.32
N SER A 66 -4.72 -7.01 -7.75
CA SER A 66 -4.15 -5.94 -6.92
C SER A 66 -5.04 -5.32 -5.85
N ARG A 67 -6.35 -5.55 -5.87
CA ARG A 67 -7.30 -4.90 -4.94
C ARG A 67 -7.97 -5.90 -4.04
N ALA A 68 -8.22 -5.52 -2.79
CA ALA A 68 -9.03 -6.31 -1.87
C ALA A 68 -10.53 -6.03 -2.07
N GLY A 69 -11.36 -7.05 -1.80
CA GLY A 69 -12.83 -6.95 -1.73
C GLY A 69 -13.33 -6.34 -0.42
N THR A 70 -12.38 -6.08 0.46
CA THR A 70 -12.45 -5.44 1.75
C THR A 70 -12.92 -3.98 1.60
N PRO A 71 -14.05 -3.58 2.20
CA PRO A 71 -14.45 -2.17 2.32
C PRO A 71 -13.34 -1.29 2.94
N PRO A 72 -13.43 0.06 2.86
CA PRO A 72 -12.34 0.96 3.20
C PRO A 72 -12.13 1.09 4.72
N PHE A 73 -11.74 0.01 5.38
CA PHE A 73 -11.27 -0.04 6.76
C PHE A 73 -9.81 -0.46 6.80
N GLN A 74 -9.17 -0.14 7.91
CA GLN A 74 -7.71 -0.21 8.06
C GLN A 74 -7.25 -1.56 8.61
N SER A 75 -8.04 -2.15 9.50
CA SER A 75 -7.77 -3.43 10.12
C SER A 75 -9.03 -4.28 10.28
N PHE A 76 -8.85 -5.57 10.57
CA PHE A 76 -9.99 -6.42 10.94
C PHE A 76 -10.73 -5.90 12.18
N ALA A 77 -10.03 -5.27 13.12
CA ALA A 77 -10.67 -4.68 14.30
C ALA A 77 -11.58 -3.48 13.96
N ASP A 78 -11.32 -2.79 12.84
CA ASP A 78 -12.10 -1.65 12.37
C ASP A 78 -13.29 -2.06 11.49
N LEU A 79 -13.44 -3.36 11.19
CA LEU A 79 -14.59 -3.87 10.46
C LEU A 79 -15.89 -3.65 11.24
N PRO A 80 -16.96 -3.17 10.59
CA PRO A 80 -18.30 -3.26 11.14
C PRO A 80 -18.65 -4.70 11.52
N ALA A 81 -19.25 -4.91 12.71
CA ALA A 81 -19.55 -6.24 13.25
C ALA A 81 -20.34 -7.14 12.27
N HIS A 82 -21.25 -6.56 11.49
CA HIS A 82 -22.05 -7.30 10.50
C HIS A 82 -21.22 -7.87 9.34
N LEU A 83 -19.98 -7.41 9.14
CA LEU A 83 -19.07 -7.87 8.10
C LEU A 83 -18.00 -8.85 8.62
N HIS A 84 -17.91 -9.07 9.94
CA HIS A 84 -16.90 -9.96 10.54
C HIS A 84 -16.97 -11.37 9.96
N ALA A 85 -18.18 -11.93 9.82
CA ALA A 85 -18.38 -13.25 9.25
C ALA A 85 -17.95 -13.34 7.77
N THR A 86 -18.13 -12.26 6.99
CA THR A 86 -17.74 -12.21 5.58
C THR A 86 -16.23 -12.18 5.39
N PHE A 87 -15.51 -11.48 6.28
CA PHE A 87 -14.07 -11.26 6.19
C PHE A 87 -13.27 -12.01 7.27
N ALA A 88 -13.81 -13.10 7.82
CA ALA A 88 -13.25 -13.81 8.96
C ALA A 88 -11.82 -14.33 8.73
N ASP A 89 -11.41 -14.62 7.49
CA ASP A 89 -10.04 -15.07 7.22
C ASP A 89 -8.99 -13.98 7.51
N MET A 90 -9.37 -12.70 7.57
CA MET A 90 -8.46 -11.63 7.97
C MET A 90 -7.98 -11.77 9.42
N GLU A 91 -8.72 -12.46 10.30
CA GLU A 91 -8.25 -12.80 11.66
C GLU A 91 -7.01 -13.69 11.65
N ARG A 92 -6.74 -14.39 10.54
CA ARG A 92 -5.56 -15.25 10.37
C ARG A 92 -4.31 -14.47 9.98
N THR A 93 -4.45 -13.19 9.63
CA THR A 93 -3.31 -12.29 9.41
C THR A 93 -2.62 -11.98 10.73
N ARG A 94 -1.39 -11.44 10.68
CA ARG A 94 -0.72 -10.94 11.89
C ARG A 94 -1.24 -9.58 12.33
N GLY A 95 -2.26 -9.05 11.65
CA GLY A 95 -2.66 -7.65 11.71
C GLY A 95 -1.72 -6.74 10.92
N PRO A 96 -2.15 -5.50 10.65
CA PRO A 96 -1.36 -4.55 9.90
C PRO A 96 -0.24 -3.94 10.75
N ILE A 97 0.85 -3.58 10.08
CA ILE A 97 1.84 -2.65 10.62
C ILE A 97 1.33 -1.23 10.34
N GLU A 98 1.06 -0.44 11.38
CA GLU A 98 0.72 0.97 11.23
C GLU A 98 2.00 1.81 11.05
N VAL A 99 2.05 2.58 9.96
CA VAL A 99 3.12 3.53 9.67
C VAL A 99 2.53 4.93 9.58
N ARG A 100 3.17 5.91 10.21
CA ARG A 100 2.77 7.32 10.13
C ARG A 100 3.87 8.12 9.45
N LEU A 101 3.49 8.87 8.43
CA LEU A 101 4.37 9.78 7.71
C LEU A 101 3.94 11.21 7.97
N GLN A 102 4.92 12.07 8.25
CA GLN A 102 4.80 13.52 8.27
C GLN A 102 5.65 14.11 7.14
N ALA A 103 5.43 15.40 6.86
CA ALA A 103 6.20 16.12 5.84
C ALA A 103 7.72 15.96 6.07
N GLY A 104 8.42 15.52 5.02
CA GLY A 104 9.85 15.19 5.04
C GLY A 104 10.17 13.69 5.14
N ASP A 105 9.22 12.87 5.59
CA ASP A 105 9.43 11.43 5.71
C ASP A 105 9.42 10.73 4.34
N ILE A 106 10.20 9.65 4.25
CA ILE A 106 10.23 8.75 3.10
C ILE A 106 9.96 7.34 3.60
N LEU A 107 9.00 6.67 2.97
CA LEU A 107 8.73 5.24 3.16
C LEU A 107 9.13 4.49 1.91
N TYR A 108 10.08 3.55 2.07
CA TYR A 108 10.21 2.47 1.11
C TYR A 108 9.14 1.41 1.37
N LEU A 109 8.25 1.23 0.41
CA LEU A 109 7.21 0.22 0.41
C LEU A 109 7.58 -0.83 -0.65
N PRO A 110 8.00 -2.03 -0.24
CA PRO A 110 8.39 -3.04 -1.20
C PRO A 110 7.23 -3.48 -2.08
N CYS A 111 7.50 -3.80 -3.34
CA CYS A 111 6.46 -4.32 -4.23
C CYS A 111 5.78 -5.56 -3.64
N GLY A 112 4.48 -5.74 -3.92
CA GLY A 112 3.66 -6.84 -3.39
C GLY A 112 3.11 -6.61 -1.98
N TRP A 113 3.57 -5.59 -1.25
CA TRP A 113 3.01 -5.26 0.06
C TRP A 113 1.63 -4.64 -0.05
N TRP A 114 0.70 -5.23 0.68
CA TRP A 114 -0.67 -4.77 0.76
C TRP A 114 -0.74 -3.56 1.69
N HIS A 115 -1.46 -2.52 1.29
CA HIS A 115 -1.51 -1.28 2.02
C HIS A 115 -2.83 -0.53 1.83
N CYS A 116 -3.27 0.11 2.91
CA CYS A 116 -4.34 1.11 2.94
C CYS A 116 -3.72 2.42 3.41
N VAL A 117 -4.09 3.55 2.79
CA VAL A 117 -3.53 4.87 3.07
C VAL A 117 -4.65 5.83 3.46
N GLU A 118 -4.55 6.41 4.64
CA GLU A 118 -5.41 7.49 5.12
C GLU A 118 -4.62 8.81 5.12
N GLY A 119 -5.21 9.86 4.55
CA GLY A 119 -4.72 11.23 4.74
C GLY A 119 -5.09 11.80 6.11
N GLY A 120 -4.23 12.63 6.69
CA GLY A 120 -4.53 13.37 7.92
C GLY A 120 -5.77 14.27 7.81
N SER A 121 -6.13 14.96 8.89
CA SER A 121 -7.33 15.82 8.93
C SER A 121 -7.30 16.97 7.91
N GLU A 122 -6.10 17.44 7.57
CA GLU A 122 -5.86 18.58 6.68
C GLU A 122 -5.45 18.16 5.26
N ARG A 123 -5.35 19.15 4.38
CA ARG A 123 -4.73 19.00 3.06
C ARG A 123 -3.33 18.39 3.17
N ASN A 124 -3.05 17.42 2.30
CA ASN A 124 -1.80 16.67 2.31
C ASN A 124 -1.35 16.31 0.89
N MET A 125 -0.05 16.06 0.74
CA MET A 125 0.57 15.75 -0.54
C MET A 125 1.67 14.71 -0.39
N ILE A 126 1.68 13.71 -1.28
CA ILE A 126 2.77 12.74 -1.41
C ILE A 126 3.27 12.68 -2.85
N LEU A 127 4.56 12.44 -3.01
CA LEU A 127 5.15 11.92 -4.25
C LEU A 127 5.36 10.41 -4.10
N VAL A 128 5.11 9.67 -5.17
CA VAL A 128 5.40 8.23 -5.22
C VAL A 128 6.29 7.98 -6.41
N TYR A 129 7.49 7.45 -6.14
CA TYR A 129 8.40 6.97 -7.18
C TYR A 129 8.24 5.46 -7.34
N TRP A 130 7.94 5.03 -8.56
CA TRP A 130 7.78 3.63 -8.95
C TRP A 130 8.98 3.15 -9.76
N PHE A 131 9.57 2.07 -9.28
CA PHE A 131 10.66 1.37 -9.93
C PHE A 131 10.24 -0.06 -10.27
N PRO A 132 10.87 -0.70 -11.29
CA PRO A 132 10.64 -2.11 -11.57
C PRO A 132 10.86 -2.97 -10.32
N ALA A 133 10.07 -4.03 -10.17
CA ALA A 133 10.33 -5.05 -9.16
C ALA A 133 11.79 -5.54 -9.27
N HIS A 134 12.48 -5.66 -8.13
CA HIS A 134 13.86 -6.14 -8.12
C HIS A 134 13.96 -7.51 -8.82
N PRO A 135 15.01 -7.82 -9.62
CA PRO A 135 15.10 -9.06 -10.40
C PRO A 135 14.87 -10.36 -9.61
N ARG A 136 15.25 -10.38 -8.32
CA ARG A 136 14.97 -11.52 -7.41
C ARG A 136 13.48 -11.82 -7.18
N LYS A 137 12.59 -10.88 -7.51
CA LYS A 137 11.13 -11.01 -7.39
C LYS A 137 10.42 -11.32 -8.72
N SER A 138 11.16 -11.36 -9.84
CA SER A 138 10.60 -11.47 -11.20
C SER A 138 9.75 -12.73 -11.45
N GLY A 139 9.96 -13.80 -10.68
CA GLY A 139 9.22 -15.07 -10.81
C GLY A 139 8.08 -15.27 -9.80
N LEU A 140 7.85 -14.35 -8.87
CA LEU A 140 6.79 -14.47 -7.87
C LEU A 140 5.45 -13.93 -8.44
N PRO A 141 4.29 -14.48 -8.04
CA PRO A 141 2.99 -13.86 -8.31
C PRO A 141 2.94 -12.42 -7.78
N ALA A 142 2.26 -11.50 -8.46
CA ALA A 142 2.32 -10.06 -8.14
C ALA A 142 1.97 -9.74 -6.66
N GLY A 143 0.94 -10.38 -6.10
CA GLY A 143 0.56 -10.24 -4.69
C GLY A 143 1.37 -11.07 -3.69
N ALA A 144 2.42 -11.75 -4.16
CA ALA A 144 3.33 -12.58 -3.36
C ALA A 144 4.82 -12.18 -3.57
N ARG A 145 5.08 -11.07 -4.28
CA ARG A 145 6.41 -10.47 -4.49
C ARG A 145 6.93 -9.73 -3.28
#